data_AF-D0VD78-F1
#
_entry.id   AF-D0VD78-F1
#
_cell.length_a   1.000
_cell.length_b   1.000
_cell.length_c   1.000
_cell.angle_alpha   90.00
_cell.angle_beta   90.00
_cell.angle_gamma   90.00
#
_symmetry.space_group_name_H-M   'P 1'
#
loop_
_entity.id
_entity.type
_entity.pdbx_description
1 polymer ?
#
loop_
_entity_poly.entity_id
_entity_poly.type
_entity_poly.pdbx_seq_one_letter_code
_entity_poly.pdbx_strand_id
1 'polypeptide(L)' 'RVERGQIKVGEEVEIIGLHDTSKTTVTGVEMFRKLLDYAEAGDNIGALLRGVAREDVQRG' A
#
# COMPACT_ATOMS: atom_id res chain seq x y z
N ARG A 1 0.98 -1.50 -8.87
CA ARG A 1 -0.32 -1.39 -9.54
C ARG A 1 -1.36 -2.01 -8.63
N VAL A 2 -2.55 -1.43 -8.50
CA VAL A 2 -3.66 -2.08 -7.80
C VAL A 2 -4.25 -3.12 -8.74
N GLU A 3 -4.17 -4.40 -8.38
CA GLU A 3 -4.62 -5.49 -9.24
C GLU A 3 -6.15 -5.64 -9.22
N ARG A 4 -6.77 -5.48 -8.05
CA ARG A 4 -8.23 -5.62 -7.85
C ARG A 4 -8.70 -4.73 -6.69
N GLY A 5 -9.99 -4.41 -6.70
CA GLY A 5 -10.65 -3.68 -5.62
C GLY A 5 -10.29 -2.19 -5.55
N GLN A 6 -10.48 -1.61 -4.38
CA GLN A 6 -10.18 -0.23 -4.04
C GLN A 6 -9.50 -0.20 -2.67
N ILE A 7 -8.58 0.74 -2.45
CA ILE A 7 -7.95 1.01 -1.15
C ILE A 7 -8.07 2.50 -0.83
N LYS A 8 -8.43 2.83 0.41
CA LYS A 8 -8.54 4.20 0.91
C LYS A 8 -7.45 4.51 1.91
N VAL A 9 -7.08 5.79 2.00
CA VAL A 9 -6.19 6.26 3.07
C VAL A 9 -6.86 6.01 4.43
N GLY A 10 -6.12 5.39 5.34
CA GLY A 10 -6.57 5.02 6.69
C GLY A 10 -7.00 3.57 6.84
N GLU A 11 -7.09 2.80 5.76
CA GLU A 11 -7.47 1.38 5.84
C GLU A 11 -6.31 0.48 6.34
N GLU A 12 -6.67 -0.55 7.11
CA GLU A 12 -5.74 -1.60 7.53
C GLU A 12 -5.49 -2.58 6.38
N VAL A 13 -4.24 -2.97 6.20
CA VAL A 13 -3.80 -3.91 5.18
C VAL A 13 -2.85 -4.94 5.77
N GLU A 14 -2.77 -6.09 5.11
CA GLU A 14 -1.84 -7.16 5.43
C GLU A 14 -0.79 -7.28 4.33
N ILE A 15 0.48 -7.27 4.72
CA ILE A 15 1.60 -7.54 3.82
C ILE A 15 1.82 -9.06 3.84
N ILE A 16 1.43 -9.72 2.76
CA ILE A 16 1.57 -11.17 2.58
C ILE A 16 2.69 -11.41 1.56
N GLY A 17 3.61 -12.33 1.87
CA GLY A 17 4.76 -12.61 1.00
C GLY A 17 5.61 -13.76 1.49
N LEU A 18 6.94 -13.63 1.37
CA LEU A 18 7.90 -14.66 1.77
C LEU A 18 8.22 -14.67 3.27
N HIS A 19 7.87 -13.59 3.98
CA HIS A 19 7.99 -13.46 5.44
C HIS A 19 6.62 -13.63 6.10
N ASP A 20 6.61 -13.68 7.44
CA ASP A 20 5.38 -13.71 8.22
C ASP A 20 4.48 -12.51 7.89
N THR A 21 3.18 -12.79 7.79
CA THR A 21 2.18 -11.76 7.51
C THR A 21 2.20 -10.69 8.60
N SER A 22 2.31 -9.43 8.18
CA SER A 22 2.28 -8.28 9.07
C SER A 22 1.13 -7.35 8.72
N LYS A 23 0.46 -6.85 9.76
CA LYS A 23 -0.60 -5.85 9.64
C LYS A 23 -0.01 -4.44 9.72
N THR A 24 -0.52 -3.55 8.89
CA THR A 24 -0.19 -2.13 8.94
C THR A 24 -1.37 -1.29 8.43
N THR A 25 -1.23 0.03 8.47
CA THR A 25 -2.23 0.97 7.97
C THR A 25 -1.66 1.76 6.81
N VAL A 26 -2.45 1.93 5.76
CA VAL A 26 -2.11 2.83 4.64
C VAL A 26 -2.30 4.27 5.10
N THR A 27 -1.22 5.03 5.19
CA THR A 27 -1.26 6.45 5.62
C THR A 27 -1.36 7.43 4.46
N GLY A 28 -1.15 6.95 3.24
CA GLY A 28 -1.23 7.78 2.05
C GLY A 28 -1.19 6.93 0.79
N VAL A 29 -1.82 7.44 -0.27
CA VAL A 29 -1.77 6.90 -1.61
C VAL A 29 -1.26 8.00 -2.52
N GLU A 30 -0.22 7.72 -3.30
CA GLU A 30 0.44 8.71 -4.14
C GLU A 30 0.51 8.26 -5.61
N MET A 31 0.18 9.17 -6.52
CA MET A 31 0.36 9.00 -7.96
C MET A 31 1.03 10.25 -8.54
N PHE A 32 2.16 10.10 -9.23
CA PHE A 32 2.87 11.21 -9.89
C PHE A 32 3.06 12.46 -9.00
N ARG A 33 3.53 12.30 -7.76
CA ARG A 33 3.72 13.40 -6.78
C ARG A 33 2.43 14.09 -6.34
N LYS A 34 1.28 13.44 -6.51
CA LYS A 34 -0.01 13.89 -5.99
C LYS A 34 -0.53 12.88 -4.99
N LEU A 35 -1.04 13.38 -3.87
CA LEU A 35 -1.76 12.58 -2.89
C LEU A 35 -3.20 12.35 -3.37
N LEU A 36 -3.69 11.15 -3.15
CA LEU A 36 -5.05 10.70 -3.46
C LEU A 36 -5.71 10.21 -2.18
N ASP A 37 -7.02 10.36 -2.09
CA ASP A 37 -7.81 9.83 -0.97
C ASP A 37 -8.03 8.31 -1.08
N TYR A 38 -7.95 7.77 -2.30
CA TYR A 38 -8.09 6.36 -2.62
C TYR A 38 -7.39 5.99 -3.94
N ALA A 39 -7.22 4.68 -4.18
CA ALA A 39 -6.86 4.13 -5.48
C ALA A 39 -7.72 2.91 -5.81
N GLU A 40 -7.91 2.64 -7.10
CA GLU A 40 -8.72 1.53 -7.60
C GLU A 40 -7.96 0.64 -8.59
N ALA A 41 -8.55 -0.52 -8.88
CA ALA A 41 -7.98 -1.51 -9.78
C ALA A 41 -7.55 -0.88 -11.13
N GLY A 42 -6.28 -1.07 -11.48
CA GLY A 42 -5.68 -0.48 -12.68
C GLY A 42 -4.68 0.64 -12.36
N ASP A 43 -4.82 1.32 -11.22
CA ASP A 43 -3.99 2.46 -10.85
C ASP A 43 -2.54 2.06 -10.53
N ASN A 44 -1.60 2.87 -11.01
CA ASN A 44 -0.18 2.76 -10.66
C ASN A 44 0.15 3.76 -9.57
N ILE A 45 0.09 3.32 -8.32
CA ILE A 45 0.32 4.16 -7.14
C ILE A 45 1.49 3.66 -6.30
N GLY A 46 2.02 4.55 -5.47
CA GLY A 46 2.77 4.21 -4.26
C GLY A 46 1.83 4.26 -3.05
N ALA A 47 1.89 3.23 -2.19
CA ALA A 47 1.19 3.21 -0.92
C ALA A 47 2.19 3.50 0.21
N LEU A 48 1.89 4.50 1.03
CA LEU A 48 2.66 4.83 2.21
C LEU A 48 2.13 4.01 3.38
N LEU A 49 3.00 3.22 4.02
CA LEU A 49 2.63 2.31 5.10
C LEU A 49 3.18 2.81 6.43
N ARG A 50 2.38 2.70 7.49
CA ARG A 50 2.79 3.12 8.83
C ARG A 50 3.81 2.15 9.43
N GLY A 51 4.97 2.67 9.79
CA GLY A 51 5.95 1.93 10.59
C GLY A 51 6.59 0.74 9.87
N VAL A 52 6.53 0.72 8.54
CA VAL A 52 7.17 -0.31 7.71
C VAL A 52 8.44 0.29 7.12
N ALA A 53 9.60 -0.28 7.46
CA ALA A 53 10.86 0.12 6.87
C ALA A 53 11.07 -0.56 5.51
N ARG A 54 11.99 -0.02 4.71
CA ARG A 54 12.30 -0.58 3.38
C ARG A 54 12.88 -1.99 3.47
N GLU A 55 13.58 -2.31 4.55
CA GLU A 55 14.14 -3.64 4.83
C GLU A 55 13.09 -4.69 5.19
N ASP A 56 11.92 -4.27 5.68
CA ASP A 56 10.80 -5.16 6.05
C ASP A 56 9.98 -5.59 4.83
N VAL A 57 10.21 -4.98 3.67
CA VAL A 57 9.46 -5.24 2.43
C VAL A 57 10.39 -5.61 1.29
N GLN A 58 9.96 -6.59 0.51
CA GLN A 58 10.64 -7.00 -0.70
C GLN A 58 9.68 -7.03 -1.86
N ARG A 59 10.23 -6.90 -3.07
CA ARG A 59 9.44 -7.03 -4.28
C ARG A 59 9.02 -8.49 -4.48
N GLY A 60 7.73 -8.72 -4.69
CA GLY A 60 7.10 -10.00 -5.01
C GLY A 60 5.92 -9.82 -5.95
#